data_AF-A0A7R9XN68-F1
#
_entry.id   AF-A0A7R9XN68-F1
#
_cell.length_a   1.000
_cell.length_b   1.000
_cell.length_c   1.000
_cell.angle_alpha   90.00
_cell.angle_beta   90.00
_cell.angle_gamma   90.00
#
_symmetry.space_group_name_H-M   'P 1'
#
loop_
_entity.id
_entity.type
_entity.pdbx_description
1 polymer ?
#
loop_
_entity_poly.entity_id
_entity_poly.type
_entity_poly.pdbx_seq_one_letter_code
_entity_poly.pdbx_strand_id
1 'polypeptide(L)'
;REGSKRGVVLVCPTTDQFRSLARSQLNPNLDQVIEVGSSYGLASVVIAQHCLSVVGVDTSGEAVKEARRRYPSIQFEHFDVFECRERLTDLARGCTAVFLDIGGNRDLLPVVHLVSYLQREVSPRLMVVKSETLAVQLSSLPSSSVGSDSEWWRGLQSERAPAALMSGAKLSVEMQHRFEQYPLKYPSKMTPDGTKYICRYYNYSLCMKGLNCSRDHNYCHYCEQRGHIAKKCPTLDGSATYHI
;
A
#
# COMPACT_ATOMS: atom_id res chain seq x y z
N ARG A 1 -23.46 26.96 -11.87
CA ARG A 1 -22.86 25.88 -11.06
C ARG A 1 -21.53 26.40 -10.58
N GLU A 2 -21.44 26.84 -9.33
CA GLU A 2 -20.19 27.28 -8.70
C GLU A 2 -19.13 26.17 -8.83
N GLY A 3 -17.91 26.56 -9.18
CA GLY A 3 -16.82 25.64 -9.46
C GLY A 3 -16.58 24.73 -8.27
N SER A 4 -16.80 23.42 -8.45
CA SER A 4 -16.45 22.40 -7.48
C SER A 4 -14.96 22.55 -7.14
N LYS A 5 -14.66 23.07 -5.94
CA LYS A 5 -13.28 23.13 -5.45
C LYS A 5 -12.81 21.70 -5.25
N ARG A 6 -11.97 21.23 -6.18
CA ARG A 6 -11.30 19.93 -6.05
C ARG A 6 -10.47 19.91 -4.77
N GLY A 7 -10.54 18.79 -4.05
CA GLY A 7 -9.73 18.56 -2.87
C GLY A 7 -8.23 18.61 -3.14
N VAL A 8 -7.46 18.90 -2.09
CA VAL A 8 -6.00 18.97 -2.15
C VAL A 8 -5.41 17.57 -1.96
N VAL A 9 -4.43 17.20 -2.78
CA VAL A 9 -3.64 15.97 -2.60
C VAL A 9 -2.23 16.35 -2.15
N LEU A 10 -1.84 15.88 -0.98
CA LEU A 10 -0.50 16.04 -0.42
C LEU A 10 0.22 14.70 -0.48
N VAL A 11 1.45 14.69 -0.97
CA VAL A 11 2.27 13.48 -1.07
C VAL A 11 3.45 13.59 -0.13
N CYS A 12 3.75 12.53 0.61
CA CYS A 12 4.91 12.47 1.50
C CYS A 12 5.66 11.13 1.37
N PRO A 13 7.00 11.12 1.38
CA PRO A 13 7.78 9.88 1.34
C PRO A 13 7.78 9.09 2.66
N THR A 14 7.72 9.75 3.82
CA THR A 14 8.00 9.10 5.12
C THR A 14 6.78 9.01 6.04
N THR A 15 6.81 8.03 6.94
CA THR A 15 5.78 7.85 7.97
C THR A 15 5.72 9.03 8.94
N ASP A 16 6.86 9.66 9.23
CA ASP A 16 6.90 10.82 10.12
C ASP A 16 6.20 12.03 9.50
N GLN A 17 6.41 12.26 8.21
CA GLN A 17 5.70 13.31 7.48
C GLN A 17 4.21 13.00 7.33
N PHE A 18 3.85 11.74 7.06
CA PHE A 18 2.46 11.29 7.01
C PHE A 18 1.71 11.62 8.30
N ARG A 19 2.32 11.30 9.46
CA ARG A 19 1.78 11.65 10.78
C ARG A 19 1.80 13.16 11.03
N SER A 20 2.82 13.88 10.59
CA SER A 20 2.88 15.35 10.70
C SER A 20 1.74 16.03 9.94
N LEU A 21 1.40 15.52 8.76
CA LEU A 21 0.27 16.00 7.97
C LEU A 21 -1.07 15.70 8.66
N ALA A 22 -1.23 14.55 9.32
CA ALA A 22 -2.40 14.30 10.15
C ALA A 22 -2.59 15.38 11.24
N ARG A 23 -1.50 15.76 11.93
CA ARG A 23 -1.56 16.78 13.00
C ARG A 23 -1.87 18.18 12.51
N SER A 24 -1.45 18.52 11.30
CA SER A 24 -1.47 19.90 10.79
C SER A 24 -2.61 20.19 9.81
N GLN A 25 -3.15 19.18 9.14
CA GLN A 25 -4.11 19.37 8.05
C GLN A 25 -5.55 18.97 8.41
N LEU A 26 -5.74 18.28 9.54
CA LEU A 26 -7.05 17.83 10.02
C LEU A 26 -7.64 18.81 11.05
N ASN A 27 -8.97 18.82 11.11
CA ASN A 27 -9.80 19.55 12.02
C ASN A 27 -10.52 18.54 12.94
N PRO A 28 -10.27 18.59 14.26
CA PRO A 28 -10.81 17.61 15.21
C PRO A 28 -12.34 17.65 15.35
N ASN A 29 -12.98 18.74 14.93
CA ASN A 29 -14.43 18.92 15.10
C ASN A 29 -15.22 18.66 13.81
N LEU A 30 -14.54 18.50 12.67
CA LEU A 30 -15.18 18.41 11.36
C LEU A 30 -14.76 17.19 10.57
N ASP A 31 -13.50 16.77 10.67
CA ASP A 31 -13.02 15.79 9.70
C ASP A 31 -13.42 14.37 10.05
N GLN A 32 -13.98 13.68 9.07
CA GLN A 32 -14.17 12.25 9.08
C GLN A 32 -13.16 11.63 8.12
N VAL A 33 -12.38 10.69 8.61
CA VAL A 33 -11.19 10.19 7.91
C VAL A 33 -11.35 8.71 7.59
N ILE A 34 -11.00 8.34 6.37
CA ILE A 34 -10.67 6.95 6.05
C ILE A 34 -9.17 6.80 5.86
N GLU A 35 -8.57 5.87 6.59
CA GLU A 35 -7.16 5.50 6.44
C GLU A 35 -7.06 4.16 5.72
N VAL A 36 -6.35 4.13 4.61
CA VAL A 36 -6.07 2.92 3.83
C VAL A 36 -4.64 2.48 4.08
N GLY A 37 -4.48 1.25 4.57
CA GLY A 37 -3.21 0.68 5.01
C GLY A 37 -2.89 0.98 6.48
N SER A 38 -3.86 0.79 7.37
CA SER A 38 -3.75 1.14 8.78
C SER A 38 -2.75 0.29 9.58
N SER A 39 -2.35 -0.88 9.06
CA SER A 39 -1.45 -1.82 9.72
C SER A 39 -1.89 -2.08 11.17
N TYR A 40 -0.96 -2.03 12.13
CA TYR A 40 -1.22 -2.19 13.57
C TYR A 40 -1.86 -0.97 14.23
N GLY A 41 -2.32 0.03 13.47
CA GLY A 41 -3.09 1.17 13.98
C GLY A 41 -2.28 2.37 14.51
N LEU A 42 -0.95 2.35 14.40
CA LEU A 42 -0.10 3.41 14.99
C LEU A 42 -0.33 4.79 14.36
N ALA A 43 -0.56 4.85 13.05
CA ALA A 43 -0.90 6.11 12.38
C ALA A 43 -2.37 6.50 12.65
N SER A 44 -3.29 5.53 12.67
CA SER A 44 -4.69 5.70 13.03
C SER A 44 -4.87 6.41 14.37
N VAL A 45 -4.08 6.07 15.38
CA VAL A 45 -4.12 6.73 16.70
C VAL A 45 -3.74 8.21 16.60
N VAL A 46 -2.74 8.54 15.79
CA VAL A 46 -2.36 9.94 15.56
C VAL A 46 -3.48 10.66 14.83
N ILE A 47 -4.06 10.05 13.80
CA ILE A 47 -5.18 10.62 13.03
C ILE A 47 -6.38 10.88 13.94
N ALA A 48 -6.74 9.90 14.78
CA ALA A 48 -7.88 9.98 15.70
C ALA A 48 -7.81 11.14 16.70
N GLN A 49 -6.60 11.63 17.02
CA GLN A 49 -6.41 12.80 17.90
C GLN A 49 -6.74 14.14 17.22
N HIS A 50 -6.86 14.15 15.89
CA HIS A 50 -6.98 15.37 15.09
C HIS A 50 -8.20 15.38 14.16
N CYS A 51 -9.10 14.41 14.28
CA CYS A 51 -10.32 14.32 13.50
C CYS A 51 -11.53 13.95 14.38
N LEU A 52 -12.73 14.14 13.84
CA LEU A 52 -13.98 13.73 14.49
C LEU A 52 -14.09 12.20 14.57
N SER A 53 -13.69 11.49 13.52
CA SER A 53 -13.70 10.03 13.47
C SER A 53 -12.74 9.50 12.43
N VAL A 54 -12.14 8.33 12.67
CA VAL A 54 -11.32 7.63 11.69
C VAL A 54 -11.70 6.15 11.59
N VAL A 55 -11.74 5.64 10.36
CA VAL A 55 -11.83 4.22 10.05
C VAL A 55 -10.53 3.77 9.39
N GLY A 56 -9.84 2.80 9.98
CA GLY A 56 -8.63 2.19 9.41
C GLY A 56 -8.96 0.93 8.61
N VAL A 57 -8.38 0.79 7.41
CA VAL A 57 -8.54 -0.38 6.54
C VAL A 57 -7.19 -1.04 6.32
N ASP A 58 -7.11 -2.37 6.43
CA ASP A 58 -5.91 -3.11 6.04
C ASP A 58 -6.24 -4.49 5.45
N THR A 59 -5.35 -4.99 4.60
CA THR A 59 -5.39 -6.35 4.01
C THR A 59 -4.92 -7.44 4.97
N SER A 60 -4.18 -7.09 6.02
CA SER A 60 -3.67 -8.05 7.01
C SER A 60 -4.68 -8.24 8.12
N GLY A 61 -5.40 -9.37 8.09
CA GLY A 61 -6.33 -9.73 9.15
C GLY A 61 -5.69 -9.81 10.55
N GLU A 62 -4.41 -10.18 10.64
CA GLU A 62 -3.65 -10.18 11.90
C GLU A 62 -3.44 -8.75 12.43
N ALA A 63 -3.01 -7.83 11.55
CA ALA A 63 -2.79 -6.44 11.93
C ALA A 63 -4.10 -5.77 12.34
N VAL A 64 -5.20 -6.01 11.61
CA VAL A 64 -6.53 -5.50 11.95
C VAL A 64 -7.00 -6.06 13.30
N LYS A 65 -6.83 -7.37 13.54
CA LYS A 65 -7.22 -7.99 14.81
C LYS A 65 -6.47 -7.36 15.99
N GLU A 66 -5.16 -7.16 15.84
CA GLU A 66 -4.35 -6.53 16.89
C GLU A 66 -4.66 -5.04 17.06
N ALA A 67 -4.91 -4.31 15.96
CA ALA A 67 -5.30 -2.90 16.01
C ALA A 67 -6.63 -2.71 16.75
N ARG A 68 -7.65 -3.53 16.46
CA ARG A 68 -8.93 -3.54 17.18
C ARG A 68 -8.76 -3.82 18.67
N ARG A 69 -7.84 -4.73 19.03
CA ARG A 69 -7.55 -5.06 20.43
C ARG A 69 -6.86 -3.90 21.16
N ARG A 70 -5.91 -3.23 20.50
CA ARG A 70 -5.14 -2.12 21.09
C ARG A 70 -5.91 -0.81 21.18
N TYR A 71 -6.76 -0.54 20.19
CA TYR A 71 -7.43 0.74 20.01
C TYR A 71 -8.93 0.54 19.81
N PRO A 72 -9.66 0.08 20.85
CA PRO A 72 -11.07 -0.29 20.73
C PRO A 72 -12.02 0.88 20.41
N SER A 73 -11.56 2.13 20.59
CA SER A 73 -12.29 3.34 20.23
C SER A 73 -12.16 3.72 18.74
N ILE A 74 -11.30 3.03 17.97
CA ILE A 74 -11.10 3.26 16.54
C ILE A 74 -11.69 2.08 15.78
N GLN A 75 -12.48 2.38 14.75
CA GLN A 75 -12.99 1.33 13.86
C GLN A 75 -11.88 0.88 12.92
N PHE A 76 -11.70 -0.44 12.80
CA PHE A 76 -10.84 -1.03 11.79
C PHE A 76 -11.60 -2.06 10.96
N GLU A 77 -11.29 -2.13 9.67
CA GLU A 77 -11.92 -3.02 8.70
C GLU A 77 -10.87 -3.86 7.96
N HIS A 78 -11.19 -5.14 7.74
CA HIS A 78 -10.32 -6.07 7.02
C HIS A 78 -10.90 -6.36 5.64
N PHE A 79 -10.25 -5.82 4.60
CA PHE A 79 -10.50 -6.13 3.19
C PHE A 79 -9.39 -5.55 2.30
N ASP A 80 -9.30 -6.06 1.07
CA ASP A 80 -8.45 -5.45 0.05
C ASP A 80 -9.24 -4.36 -0.70
N VAL A 81 -8.74 -3.13 -0.62
CA VAL A 81 -9.33 -1.96 -1.28
C VAL A 81 -9.33 -2.05 -2.82
N PHE A 82 -8.45 -2.86 -3.41
CA PHE A 82 -8.40 -3.07 -4.85
C PHE A 82 -9.43 -4.09 -5.32
N GLU A 83 -9.77 -5.07 -4.47
CA GLU A 83 -10.77 -6.10 -4.77
C GLU A 83 -12.19 -5.65 -4.36
N CYS A 84 -12.33 -4.81 -3.33
CA CYS A 84 -13.61 -4.40 -2.77
C CYS A 84 -13.78 -2.87 -2.75
N ARG A 85 -13.68 -2.24 -3.92
CA ARG A 85 -13.78 -0.77 -4.06
C ARG A 85 -15.13 -0.19 -3.63
N GLU A 86 -16.22 -0.90 -3.90
CA GLU A 86 -17.57 -0.47 -3.49
C GLU A 86 -17.66 -0.37 -1.96
N ARG A 87 -17.13 -1.37 -1.25
CA ARG A 87 -17.05 -1.35 0.21
C ARG A 87 -16.19 -0.19 0.73
N LEU A 88 -15.09 0.13 0.05
CA LEU A 88 -14.29 1.31 0.38
C LEU A 88 -15.12 2.59 0.26
N THR A 89 -15.88 2.74 -0.82
CA THR A 89 -16.71 3.92 -1.06
C THR A 89 -17.83 4.05 -0.06
N ASP A 90 -18.47 2.94 0.32
CA ASP A 90 -19.52 2.95 1.35
C ASP A 90 -18.96 3.35 2.73
N LEU A 91 -17.80 2.82 3.11
CA LEU A 91 -17.12 3.22 4.35
C LEU A 91 -16.62 4.67 4.31
N ALA A 92 -16.18 5.14 3.15
CA ALA A 92 -15.69 6.50 2.96
C ALA A 92 -16.80 7.53 2.79
N ARG A 93 -18.08 7.12 2.77
CA ARG A 93 -19.20 8.02 2.54
C ARG A 93 -19.24 9.12 3.61
N GLY A 94 -19.18 10.37 3.18
CA GLY A 94 -19.13 11.53 4.08
C GLY A 94 -17.75 11.85 4.64
N CYS A 95 -16.73 11.01 4.39
CA CYS A 95 -15.36 11.32 4.78
C CYS A 95 -14.87 12.58 4.06
N THR A 96 -14.34 13.52 4.84
CA THR A 96 -13.79 14.77 4.34
C THR A 96 -12.30 14.62 4.02
N ALA A 97 -11.62 13.64 4.62
CA ALA A 97 -10.20 13.39 4.36
C ALA A 97 -9.89 11.90 4.15
N VAL A 98 -8.87 11.65 3.33
CA VAL A 98 -8.33 10.31 3.07
C VAL A 98 -6.84 10.29 3.42
N PHE A 99 -6.41 9.28 4.15
CA PHE A 99 -5.01 9.00 4.44
C PHE A 99 -4.63 7.67 3.79
N LEU A 100 -3.71 7.68 2.83
CA LEU A 100 -3.33 6.52 2.03
C LEU A 100 -1.87 6.13 2.33
N ASP A 101 -1.69 5.05 3.06
CA ASP A 101 -0.40 4.39 3.33
C ASP A 101 -0.48 2.91 2.94
N ILE A 102 -0.63 2.63 1.65
CA ILE A 102 -0.51 1.27 1.12
C ILE A 102 0.97 0.85 1.13
N GLY A 103 1.47 0.57 2.32
CA GLY A 103 2.89 0.31 2.61
C GLY A 103 3.53 -0.73 1.70
N GLY A 104 4.80 -0.48 1.36
CA GLY A 104 5.61 -1.30 0.46
C GLY A 104 5.65 -0.74 -0.95
N ASN A 105 6.61 -1.19 -1.76
CA ASN A 105 6.78 -0.84 -3.17
C ASN A 105 5.57 -1.30 -4.03
N ARG A 106 4.37 -0.80 -3.75
CA ARG A 106 3.26 -0.84 -4.70
C ARG A 106 3.67 0.01 -5.88
N ASP A 107 3.46 -0.51 -7.09
CA ASP A 107 3.69 0.25 -8.31
C ASP A 107 2.95 1.59 -8.22
N LEU A 108 3.55 2.62 -8.81
CA LEU A 108 3.00 3.98 -8.85
C LEU A 108 1.55 3.98 -9.37
N LEU A 109 1.26 3.18 -10.39
CA LEU A 109 -0.02 3.16 -11.07
C LEU A 109 -1.20 2.78 -10.15
N PRO A 110 -1.18 1.65 -9.41
CA PRO A 110 -2.19 1.34 -8.40
C PRO A 110 -2.50 2.48 -7.43
N VAL A 111 -1.47 3.20 -6.94
CA VAL A 111 -1.63 4.36 -6.06
C VAL A 111 -2.38 5.47 -6.79
N VAL A 112 -1.93 5.85 -7.99
CA VAL A 112 -2.56 6.90 -8.81
C VAL A 112 -4.01 6.57 -9.14
N HIS A 113 -4.29 5.31 -9.52
CA HIS A 113 -5.64 4.84 -9.85
C HIS A 113 -6.56 4.86 -8.62
N LEU A 114 -6.05 4.50 -7.44
CA LEU A 114 -6.81 4.57 -6.20
C LEU A 114 -7.07 6.03 -5.77
N VAL A 115 -6.06 6.91 -5.88
CA VAL A 115 -6.23 8.34 -5.62
C VAL A 115 -7.31 8.92 -6.54
N SER A 116 -7.23 8.62 -7.82
CA SER A 116 -8.19 9.11 -8.83
C SER A 116 -9.60 8.58 -8.61
N TYR A 117 -9.72 7.32 -8.18
CA TYR A 117 -11.00 6.73 -7.78
C TYR A 117 -11.59 7.50 -6.59
N LEU A 118 -10.83 7.68 -5.51
CA LEU A 118 -11.30 8.36 -4.30
C LEU A 118 -11.62 9.84 -4.54
N GLN A 119 -10.85 10.55 -5.39
CA GLN A 119 -11.19 11.91 -5.79
C GLN A 119 -12.55 12.02 -6.48
N ARG A 120 -12.96 11.01 -7.24
CA ARG A 120 -14.27 11.01 -7.95
C ARG A 120 -15.41 10.51 -7.08
N GLU A 121 -15.23 9.36 -6.42
CA GLU A 121 -16.31 8.67 -5.73
C GLU A 121 -16.54 9.21 -4.31
N VAL A 122 -15.47 9.66 -3.63
CA VAL A 122 -15.53 10.18 -2.25
C VAL A 122 -15.48 11.69 -2.23
N SER A 123 -14.76 12.32 -3.18
CA SER A 123 -14.61 13.77 -3.29
C SER A 123 -14.13 14.44 -1.97
N PRO A 124 -13.08 13.92 -1.30
CA PRO A 124 -12.60 14.46 -0.04
C PRO A 124 -11.99 15.86 -0.26
N ARG A 125 -12.04 16.73 0.76
CA ARG A 125 -11.34 18.03 0.73
C ARG A 125 -9.82 17.86 0.79
N LEU A 126 -9.34 16.76 1.37
CA LEU A 126 -7.93 16.47 1.60
C LEU A 126 -7.63 15.00 1.35
N MET A 127 -6.53 14.74 0.66
CA MET A 127 -5.91 13.42 0.58
C MET A 127 -4.44 13.53 0.96
N VAL A 128 -3.98 12.67 1.85
CA VAL A 128 -2.56 12.53 2.18
C VAL A 128 -2.09 11.17 1.70
N VAL A 129 -1.10 11.14 0.82
CA VAL A 129 -0.61 9.92 0.17
C VAL A 129 0.84 9.68 0.57
N LYS A 130 1.09 8.59 1.29
CA LYS A 130 2.45 8.15 1.57
C LYS A 130 3.00 7.34 0.42
N SER A 131 3.98 7.88 -0.30
CA SER A 131 4.65 7.16 -1.38
C SER A 131 6.00 7.80 -1.70
N GLU A 132 7.08 7.05 -1.49
CA GLU A 132 8.43 7.47 -1.85
C GLU A 132 8.55 7.68 -3.37
N THR A 133 8.04 6.74 -4.17
CA THR A 133 8.11 6.81 -5.64
C THR A 133 7.35 8.01 -6.19
N LEU A 134 6.13 8.27 -5.70
CA LEU A 134 5.34 9.42 -6.14
C LEU A 134 5.98 10.74 -5.70
N ALA A 135 6.55 10.79 -4.49
CA ALA A 135 7.27 11.97 -4.00
C ALA A 135 8.51 12.28 -4.86
N VAL A 136 9.29 11.26 -5.24
CA VAL A 136 10.45 11.44 -6.13
C VAL A 136 10.02 11.97 -7.50
N GLN A 137 8.97 11.40 -8.10
CA GLN A 137 8.48 11.88 -9.39
C GLN A 137 7.98 13.33 -9.31
N LEU A 138 7.17 13.68 -8.31
CA LEU A 138 6.72 15.06 -8.11
C LEU A 138 7.87 16.04 -7.91
N SER A 139 8.94 15.62 -7.21
CA SER A 139 10.12 16.46 -6.99
C SER A 139 10.95 16.70 -8.25
N SER A 140 10.83 15.81 -9.25
CA SER A 140 11.50 15.95 -10.54
C SER A 140 10.75 16.82 -11.54
N LEU A 141 9.50 17.20 -11.24
CA LEU A 141 8.70 18.04 -12.10
C LEU A 141 9.03 19.53 -11.91
N PRO A 142 8.95 20.34 -12.98
CA PRO A 142 8.97 21.79 -12.82
C PRO A 142 7.81 22.23 -11.92
N SER A 143 8.02 23.23 -11.06
CA SER A 143 6.99 23.73 -10.15
C SER A 143 5.69 24.18 -10.84
N SER A 144 5.77 24.57 -12.12
CA SER A 144 4.61 24.90 -12.97
C SER A 144 3.76 23.69 -13.39
N SER A 145 4.24 22.48 -13.17
CA SER A 145 3.58 21.21 -13.53
C SER A 145 2.99 20.47 -12.32
N VAL A 146 3.09 21.06 -11.13
CA VAL A 146 2.60 20.48 -9.88
C VAL A 146 1.18 20.98 -9.61
N GLY A 147 0.20 20.14 -9.95
CA GLY A 147 -1.21 20.35 -9.68
C GLY A 147 -2.01 19.12 -10.07
N SER A 148 -3.14 18.87 -9.41
CA SER A 148 -4.02 17.72 -9.68
C SER A 148 -4.65 17.74 -11.09
N ASP A 149 -4.43 18.82 -11.86
CA ASP A 149 -4.88 19.02 -13.23
C ASP A 149 -3.75 19.08 -14.27
N SER A 150 -2.50 18.80 -13.87
CA SER A 150 -1.39 18.82 -14.82
C SER A 150 -1.52 17.70 -15.86
N GLU A 151 -1.00 17.95 -17.06
CA GLU A 151 -0.94 16.95 -18.13
C GLU A 151 -0.21 15.69 -17.68
N TRP A 152 0.79 15.84 -16.82
CA TRP A 152 1.51 14.73 -16.20
C TRP A 152 0.58 13.84 -15.36
N TRP A 153 -0.24 14.43 -14.48
CA TRP A 153 -1.16 13.67 -13.64
C TRP A 153 -2.23 12.96 -14.49
N ARG A 154 -2.77 13.64 -15.52
CA ARG A 154 -3.71 13.04 -16.47
C ARG A 154 -3.07 11.91 -17.27
N GLY A 155 -1.79 12.06 -17.64
CA GLY A 155 -1.00 11.03 -18.30
C GLY A 155 -0.93 9.76 -17.44
N LEU A 156 -0.52 9.88 -16.19
CA LEU A 156 -0.47 8.74 -15.25
C LEU A 156 -1.85 8.10 -15.01
N GLN A 157 -2.93 8.88 -15.01
CA GLN A 157 -4.29 8.36 -14.91
C GLN A 157 -4.71 7.57 -16.16
N SER A 158 -4.22 7.98 -17.33
CA SER A 158 -4.53 7.34 -18.61
C SER A 158 -3.71 6.07 -18.86
N GLU A 159 -2.59 5.90 -18.15
CA GLU A 159 -1.79 4.68 -18.20
C GLU A 159 -2.59 3.49 -17.64
N ARG A 160 -2.78 2.46 -18.49
CA ARG A 160 -3.46 1.23 -18.10
C ARG A 160 -2.59 0.46 -17.10
N ALA A 161 -3.09 0.27 -15.88
CA ALA A 161 -2.56 -0.78 -15.01
C ALA A 161 -2.76 -2.15 -15.70
N PRO A 162 -1.78 -3.07 -15.64
CA PRO A 162 -1.93 -4.41 -16.23
C PRO A 162 -3.20 -5.11 -15.73
N ALA A 163 -3.99 -5.67 -16.65
CA ALA A 163 -5.32 -6.26 -16.36
C ALA A 163 -5.31 -7.35 -15.28
N ALA A 164 -4.18 -8.04 -15.08
CA ALA A 164 -3.99 -9.05 -14.03
C ALA A 164 -4.12 -8.50 -12.60
N LEU A 165 -4.05 -7.19 -12.41
CA LEU A 165 -4.19 -6.57 -11.09
C LEU A 165 -5.64 -6.36 -10.63
N MET A 166 -6.62 -6.54 -11.51
CA MET A 166 -8.02 -6.13 -11.25
C MET A 166 -9.04 -7.28 -11.18
N SER A 167 -8.70 -8.54 -11.52
CA SER A 167 -9.73 -9.56 -11.80
C SER A 167 -9.68 -10.88 -11.05
N GLY A 168 -8.73 -11.14 -10.13
CA GLY A 168 -8.82 -12.24 -9.15
C GLY A 168 -9.25 -13.64 -9.67
N ALA A 169 -9.01 -13.98 -10.94
CA ALA A 169 -9.53 -15.21 -11.54
C ALA A 169 -8.53 -16.39 -11.46
N LYS A 170 -9.08 -17.60 -11.27
CA LYS A 170 -8.39 -18.86 -11.00
C LYS A 170 -7.52 -19.36 -12.16
N LEU A 171 -6.40 -19.96 -11.74
CA LEU A 171 -5.23 -20.43 -12.49
C LEU A 171 -5.47 -21.59 -13.45
N SER A 172 -4.78 -21.55 -14.60
CA SER A 172 -4.41 -22.74 -15.38
C SER A 172 -3.04 -22.59 -16.04
N VAL A 173 -2.18 -23.61 -15.86
CA VAL A 173 -1.05 -24.09 -16.68
C VAL A 173 0.11 -23.11 -17.03
N GLU A 174 -0.07 -21.79 -17.06
CA GLU A 174 0.96 -20.73 -17.28
C GLU A 174 1.84 -20.45 -16.07
N MET A 175 2.02 -21.49 -15.27
CA MET A 175 2.67 -21.45 -13.98
C MET A 175 4.16 -21.14 -14.15
N GLN A 176 4.78 -21.09 -15.33
CA GLN A 176 6.21 -20.73 -15.49
C GLN A 176 6.51 -19.21 -15.47
N HIS A 177 5.52 -18.32 -15.50
CA HIS A 177 5.69 -16.89 -15.18
C HIS A 177 5.69 -16.60 -13.65
N ARG A 178 6.02 -17.62 -12.84
CA ARG A 178 5.63 -17.88 -11.43
C ARG A 178 6.05 -16.88 -10.34
N PHE A 179 6.68 -15.76 -10.66
CA PHE A 179 6.92 -14.70 -9.68
C PHE A 179 6.44 -13.36 -10.20
N GLU A 180 5.16 -13.10 -10.02
CA GLU A 180 4.61 -11.76 -10.23
C GLU A 180 5.43 -10.72 -9.43
N GLN A 181 5.49 -9.51 -9.98
CA GLN A 181 6.18 -8.32 -9.48
C GLN A 181 5.72 -7.84 -8.07
N TYR A 182 4.94 -8.65 -7.35
CA TYR A 182 4.27 -8.30 -6.10
C TYR A 182 4.72 -9.21 -4.94
N PRO A 183 5.91 -8.96 -4.37
CA PRO A 183 6.42 -9.67 -3.20
C PRO A 183 5.44 -9.79 -2.03
N LEU A 184 4.48 -8.87 -1.91
CA LEU A 184 3.50 -8.85 -0.83
C LEU A 184 2.36 -9.87 -0.97
N LYS A 185 2.12 -10.43 -2.17
CA LYS A 185 1.12 -11.49 -2.37
C LYS A 185 1.50 -12.81 -1.66
N TYR A 186 2.78 -13.01 -1.40
CA TYR A 186 3.27 -14.20 -0.70
C TYR A 186 3.22 -13.95 0.82
N PRO A 187 2.71 -14.88 1.64
CA PRO A 187 2.69 -14.70 3.10
C PRO A 187 4.11 -14.55 3.65
N SER A 188 4.28 -13.85 4.76
CA SER A 188 5.60 -13.74 5.40
C SER A 188 6.07 -15.11 5.89
N LYS A 189 7.32 -15.49 5.59
CA LYS A 189 7.98 -16.68 6.13
C LYS A 189 9.15 -16.33 7.03
N MET A 190 9.44 -17.20 8.00
CA MET A 190 10.62 -17.11 8.86
C MET A 190 11.73 -18.03 8.36
N THR A 191 12.96 -17.75 8.77
CA THR A 191 14.09 -18.66 8.60
C THR A 191 13.83 -19.98 9.36
N PRO A 192 14.42 -21.12 8.96
CA PRO A 192 14.19 -22.42 9.61
C PRO A 192 14.50 -22.43 11.11
N ASP A 193 15.43 -21.58 11.55
CA ASP A 193 15.77 -21.38 12.97
C ASP A 193 14.81 -20.46 13.73
N GLY A 194 13.79 -19.90 13.06
CA GLY A 194 12.80 -19.00 13.65
C GLY A 194 13.33 -17.62 14.06
N THR A 195 14.56 -17.25 13.68
CA THR A 195 15.20 -16.02 14.19
C THR A 195 14.86 -14.77 13.40
N LYS A 196 14.60 -14.88 12.09
CA LYS A 196 14.34 -13.72 11.20
C LYS A 196 13.24 -14.01 10.22
N TYR A 197 12.52 -12.97 9.80
CA TYR A 197 11.67 -13.05 8.62
C TYR A 197 12.51 -13.02 7.34
N ILE A 198 12.16 -13.87 6.39
CA ILE A 198 12.78 -13.89 5.07
C ILE A 198 12.28 -12.69 4.26
N CYS A 199 13.20 -11.97 3.61
CA CYS A 199 12.86 -10.79 2.84
C CYS A 199 12.20 -11.16 1.51
N ARG A 200 10.87 -11.07 1.48
CA ARG A 200 10.05 -11.20 0.26
C ARG A 200 10.55 -10.29 -0.87
N TYR A 201 10.92 -9.06 -0.57
CA TYR A 201 11.38 -8.10 -1.57
C TYR A 201 12.69 -8.51 -2.21
N TYR A 202 13.68 -8.95 -1.43
CA TYR A 202 14.94 -9.47 -1.98
C TYR A 202 14.73 -10.75 -2.80
N ASN A 203 13.76 -11.56 -2.40
CA ASN A 203 13.49 -12.86 -3.03
C ASN A 203 12.75 -12.78 -4.37
N TYR A 204 11.82 -11.83 -4.50
CA TYR A 204 10.94 -11.69 -5.66
C TYR A 204 11.15 -10.39 -6.44
N SER A 205 11.91 -9.42 -5.94
CA SER A 205 12.13 -8.11 -6.58
C SER A 205 13.42 -7.43 -6.09
N LEU A 206 13.49 -6.10 -6.12
CA LEU A 206 14.58 -5.31 -5.55
C LEU A 206 14.25 -4.92 -4.09
N CYS A 207 15.13 -5.27 -3.16
CA CYS A 207 15.03 -4.80 -1.78
C CYS A 207 15.62 -3.39 -1.64
N MET A 208 14.75 -2.38 -1.51
CA MET A 208 15.16 -0.97 -1.38
C MET A 208 15.87 -0.65 -0.06
N LYS A 209 15.77 -1.53 0.94
CA LYS A 209 16.41 -1.35 2.25
C LYS A 209 17.88 -1.76 2.25
N GLY A 210 18.37 -2.42 1.20
CA GLY A 210 19.77 -2.80 1.05
C GLY A 210 20.34 -3.46 2.32
N LEU A 211 21.47 -2.94 2.79
CA LEU A 211 22.16 -3.39 4.02
C LEU A 211 21.40 -3.07 5.32
N ASN A 212 20.47 -2.12 5.29
CA ASN A 212 19.64 -1.73 6.45
C ASN A 212 18.35 -2.57 6.57
N CYS A 213 18.21 -3.62 5.76
CA CYS A 213 17.05 -4.50 5.85
C CYS A 213 17.14 -5.39 7.10
N SER A 214 16.14 -5.28 7.99
CA SER A 214 16.04 -6.14 9.18
C SER A 214 15.61 -7.59 8.88
N ARG A 215 15.36 -7.93 7.60
CA ARG A 215 14.92 -9.26 7.14
C ARG A 215 16.09 -10.02 6.51
N ASP A 216 16.01 -11.34 6.53
CA ASP A 216 17.06 -12.19 5.98
C ASP A 216 17.05 -12.21 4.43
N HIS A 217 18.22 -12.05 3.83
CA HIS A 217 18.45 -12.06 2.37
C HIS A 217 19.16 -13.35 1.89
N ASN A 218 19.52 -14.25 2.80
CA ASN A 218 20.28 -15.46 2.50
C ASN A 218 19.40 -16.67 2.22
N TYR A 219 18.16 -16.65 2.73
CA TYR A 219 17.18 -17.72 2.51
C TYR A 219 16.24 -17.41 1.35
N CYS A 220 15.96 -18.46 0.58
CA CYS A 220 14.93 -18.50 -0.44
C CYS A 220 13.55 -18.46 0.21
N HIS A 221 12.71 -17.48 -0.14
CA HIS A 221 11.35 -17.38 0.39
C HIS A 221 10.43 -18.50 -0.15
N TYR A 222 10.77 -19.12 -1.29
CA TYR A 222 9.96 -20.20 -1.83
C TYR A 222 10.20 -21.52 -1.08
N CYS A 223 11.44 -22.03 -1.12
CA CYS A 223 11.80 -23.35 -0.58
C CYS A 223 12.52 -23.32 0.77
N GLU A 224 12.80 -22.14 1.34
CA GLU A 224 13.44 -21.97 2.66
C GLU A 224 14.88 -22.52 2.75
N GLN A 225 15.53 -22.76 1.61
CA GLN A 225 16.96 -23.11 1.53
C GLN A 225 17.85 -21.87 1.35
N ARG A 226 19.14 -21.99 1.72
CA ARG A 226 20.11 -20.90 1.61
C ARG A 226 20.73 -20.79 0.21
N GLY A 227 21.29 -19.62 -0.09
CA GLY A 227 22.22 -19.41 -1.20
C GLY A 227 21.56 -19.04 -2.53
N HIS A 228 20.23 -18.88 -2.57
CA HIS A 228 19.52 -18.40 -3.74
C HIS A 228 18.26 -17.64 -3.34
N ILE A 229 17.76 -16.84 -4.28
CA ILE A 229 16.47 -16.15 -4.15
C ILE A 229 15.37 -16.97 -4.79
N ALA A 230 14.13 -16.76 -4.36
CA ALA A 230 12.96 -17.43 -4.89
C ALA A 230 12.88 -17.35 -6.42
N LYS A 231 13.17 -16.18 -7.02
CA LYS A 231 13.26 -15.99 -8.47
C LYS A 231 14.21 -16.92 -9.23
N LYS A 232 15.20 -17.49 -8.54
CA LYS A 232 16.22 -18.40 -9.07
C LYS A 232 16.18 -19.74 -8.34
N CYS A 233 15.03 -20.13 -7.78
CA CYS A 233 14.94 -21.32 -6.97
C CYS A 233 14.94 -22.59 -7.83
N PRO A 234 15.90 -23.50 -7.65
CA PRO A 234 16.04 -24.71 -8.48
C PRO A 234 14.86 -25.68 -8.29
N THR A 235 14.17 -25.60 -7.15
CA THR A 235 12.95 -26.40 -6.88
C THR A 235 11.80 -26.07 -7.84
N LEU A 236 11.85 -24.93 -8.54
CA LEU A 236 10.80 -24.52 -9.49
C LEU A 236 10.97 -25.12 -10.88
N ASP A 237 12.21 -25.32 -11.31
CA ASP A 237 12.53 -25.81 -12.65
C ASP A 237 12.43 -27.34 -12.75
N GLY A 238 12.02 -28.01 -11.68
CA GLY A 238 11.96 -29.47 -11.61
C GLY A 238 13.33 -30.14 -11.63
N SER A 239 14.43 -29.38 -11.54
CA SER A 239 15.81 -29.87 -11.58
C SER A 239 16.39 -30.23 -10.20
N ALA A 240 15.56 -30.24 -9.15
CA ALA A 240 15.96 -30.72 -7.84
C ALA A 240 16.07 -32.25 -7.86
N THR A 241 17.25 -32.77 -8.19
CA THR A 241 17.67 -34.09 -7.74
C THR A 241 17.78 -34.06 -6.22
N TYR A 242 16.81 -34.67 -5.55
CA TYR A 242 16.91 -34.99 -4.14
C TYR A 242 18.10 -35.93 -3.95
N HIS A 243 19.20 -35.44 -3.36
CA HIS A 243 20.13 -36.31 -2.67
C HIS A 243 19.57 -36.52 -1.26
N ILE A 244 19.06 -37.73 -1.05
CA ILE A 244 18.77 -38.30 0.27
C ILE A 244 20.09 -38.50 1.00
#